data_AF-A0A252DGI5-F1
#
_entry.id   AF-A0A252DGI5-F1
#
_cell.length_a   1.000
_cell.length_b   1.000
_cell.length_c   1.000
_cell.angle_alpha   90.00
_cell.angle_beta   90.00
_cell.angle_gamma   90.00
#
_symmetry.space_group_name_H-M   'P 1'
#
loop_
_entity.id
_entity.type
_entity.pdbx_description
1 polymer ?
#
loop_
_entity_poly.entity_id
_entity_poly.type
_entity_poly.pdbx_seq_one_letter_code
_entity_poly.pdbx_strand_id
1 'polypeptide(L)'
;MFLSEKNNAISNFASRKDLELSRRSSPEARLLRLKSIVSYFSYLNKNGEISDRAFEALVHYACSIFIENEVEARVQTVVEQKIIDFWESKLSFAIEKYLTNK
;
A
#
# COMPACT_ATOMS: atom_id res chain seq x y z
N MET A 1 4.72 37.42 -13.34
CA MET A 1 3.63 36.61 -12.77
C MET A 1 3.88 35.17 -13.16
N PHE A 2 4.69 34.48 -12.34
CA PHE A 2 5.05 33.07 -12.53
C PHE A 2 4.26 32.28 -11.51
N LEU A 3 3.80 31.07 -11.89
CA LEU A 3 3.22 29.97 -11.11
C LEU A 3 1.92 29.49 -11.76
N SER A 4 1.99 28.53 -12.69
CA SER A 4 0.82 27.67 -12.97
C SER A 4 1.13 26.33 -13.66
N GLU A 5 2.30 26.11 -14.27
CA GLU A 5 2.41 24.97 -15.21
C GLU A 5 3.34 23.82 -14.82
N LYS A 6 4.04 23.88 -13.67
CA LYS A 6 5.06 22.85 -13.33
C LYS A 6 4.63 21.76 -12.33
N ASN A 7 3.39 21.74 -11.86
CA ASN A 7 2.96 20.80 -10.80
C ASN A 7 2.22 19.55 -11.31
N ASN A 8 1.90 19.45 -12.62
CA ASN A 8 1.10 18.35 -13.16
C ASN A 8 1.89 17.11 -13.62
N ALA A 9 3.23 17.16 -13.64
CA ALA A 9 4.04 16.03 -14.11
C ALA A 9 4.32 14.98 -13.02
N ILE A 10 4.29 15.37 -11.74
CA ILE A 10 4.61 14.46 -10.61
C ILE A 10 3.35 13.80 -10.04
N SER A 11 2.18 14.42 -10.21
CA SER A 11 0.89 13.93 -9.66
C SER A 11 0.31 12.71 -10.39
N ASN A 12 0.95 12.22 -11.46
CA ASN A 12 0.43 11.15 -12.32
C ASN A 12 1.21 9.84 -12.26
N PHE A 13 2.29 9.73 -11.46
CA PHE A 13 3.09 8.50 -11.43
C PHE A 13 2.53 7.39 -10.54
N ALA A 14 1.55 7.71 -9.69
CA ALA A 14 0.77 6.74 -8.95
C ALA A 14 -0.70 6.91 -9.35
N SER A 15 -1.07 6.34 -10.49
CA SER A 15 -2.46 6.32 -10.92
C SER A 15 -3.27 5.54 -9.88
N ARG A 16 -4.49 5.97 -9.54
CA ARG A 16 -5.39 5.23 -8.62
C ARG A 16 -5.55 3.75 -9.02
N LYS A 17 -5.34 3.45 -10.31
CA LYS A 17 -5.31 2.09 -10.87
C LYS A 17 -4.14 1.23 -10.35
N ASP A 18 -2.97 1.82 -10.12
CA ASP A 18 -1.78 1.13 -9.59
C ASP A 18 -1.92 0.80 -8.10
N LEU A 19 -2.71 1.62 -7.38
CA LEU A 19 -3.08 1.37 -5.98
C LEU A 19 -4.00 0.15 -5.85
N GLU A 20 -5.00 0.05 -6.73
CA GLU A 20 -5.92 -1.10 -6.81
C GLU A 20 -5.21 -2.40 -7.24
N LEU A 21 -4.27 -2.32 -8.19
CA LEU A 21 -3.40 -3.45 -8.57
C LEU A 21 -2.46 -3.88 -7.43
N SER A 22 -2.03 -2.93 -6.59
CA SER A 22 -1.19 -3.25 -5.42
C SER A 22 -1.95 -3.97 -4.31
N ARG A 23 -3.27 -3.80 -4.19
CA ARG A 23 -4.10 -4.58 -3.24
C ARG A 23 -4.23 -6.06 -3.60
N ARG A 24 -4.07 -6.42 -4.89
CA ARG A 24 -4.19 -7.82 -5.37
C ARG A 24 -2.85 -8.52 -5.58
N SER A 25 -1.73 -7.81 -5.46
CA SER A 25 -0.41 -8.38 -5.67
C SER A 25 0.16 -8.96 -4.37
N SER A 26 0.79 -10.12 -4.45
CA SER A 26 1.42 -10.76 -3.28
C SER A 26 2.49 -9.85 -2.64
N PRO A 27 2.82 -10.05 -1.35
CA PRO A 27 3.89 -9.30 -0.67
C PRO A 27 5.21 -9.32 -1.46
N GLU A 28 5.55 -10.45 -2.08
CA GLU A 28 6.75 -10.61 -2.90
C GLU A 28 6.71 -9.72 -4.14
N ALA A 29 5.57 -9.63 -4.81
CA ALA A 29 5.38 -8.77 -5.98
C ALA A 29 5.49 -7.29 -5.61
N ARG A 30 4.97 -6.88 -4.44
CA ARG A 30 5.12 -5.51 -3.93
C ARG A 30 6.58 -5.18 -3.63
N LEU A 31 7.29 -6.10 -2.96
CA LEU A 31 8.72 -5.95 -2.66
C LEU A 31 9.56 -5.85 -3.95
N LEU A 32 9.24 -6.67 -4.96
CA LEU A 32 9.93 -6.63 -6.25
C LEU A 32 9.74 -5.26 -6.94
N ARG A 33 8.52 -4.70 -6.92
CA ARG A 33 8.26 -3.34 -7.45
C ARG A 33 9.07 -2.28 -6.72
N LEU A 34 9.13 -2.32 -5.39
CA LEU A 34 9.96 -1.38 -4.61
C LEU A 34 11.44 -1.48 -5.02
N LYS A 35 11.98 -2.70 -5.15
CA LYS A 35 13.36 -2.92 -5.61
C LYS A 35 13.60 -2.31 -6.99
N SER A 36 12.68 -2.49 -7.94
CA SER A 36 12.78 -1.91 -9.28
C SER A 36 12.79 -0.37 -9.25
N ILE A 37 11.92 0.24 -8.43
CA ILE A 37 11.85 1.70 -8.26
C ILE A 37 13.15 2.25 -7.69
N VAL A 38 13.66 1.66 -6.60
CA VAL A 38 14.93 2.10 -5.98
C VAL A 38 16.12 1.90 -6.93
N SER A 39 16.13 0.80 -7.70
CA SER A 39 17.15 0.55 -8.71
C SER A 39 17.15 1.61 -9.80
N TYR A 40 15.96 2.04 -10.24
CA TYR A 40 15.82 3.11 -11.22
C TYR A 40 16.33 4.45 -10.67
N PHE A 41 15.98 4.80 -9.43
CA PHE A 41 16.53 6.01 -8.80
C PHE A 41 18.06 5.97 -8.67
N SER A 42 18.62 4.79 -8.36
CA SER A 42 20.08 4.64 -8.29
C SER A 42 20.73 4.82 -9.66
N TYR A 43 20.10 4.33 -10.72
CA TYR A 43 20.55 4.56 -12.10
C TYR A 43 20.57 6.06 -12.44
N LEU A 44 19.47 6.78 -12.16
CA LEU A 44 19.38 8.21 -12.42
C LEU A 44 20.45 9.00 -11.65
N ASN A 45 20.71 8.65 -10.39
CA ASN A 45 21.73 9.31 -9.58
C ASN A 45 23.14 9.05 -10.12
N LYS A 46 23.46 7.81 -10.49
CA LYS A 46 24.75 7.45 -11.10
C LYS A 46 25.03 8.18 -12.41
N ASN A 47 23.98 8.49 -13.17
CA ASN A 47 24.09 9.25 -14.41
C ASN A 47 24.12 10.77 -14.20
N GLY A 48 23.98 11.24 -12.95
CA GLY A 48 23.90 12.67 -12.62
C GLY A 48 22.58 13.34 -13.02
N GLU A 49 21.55 12.56 -13.38
CA GLU A 49 20.22 13.08 -13.71
C GLU A 49 19.48 13.59 -12.46
N ILE A 50 19.81 13.03 -11.30
CA ILE A 50 19.34 13.51 -9.98
C ILE A 50 20.51 13.64 -9.00
N SER A 51 20.44 14.65 -8.13
CA SER A 51 21.42 14.85 -7.07
C SER A 51 21.29 13.80 -5.96
N ASP A 52 22.34 13.62 -5.16
CA ASP A 52 22.34 12.70 -4.01
C ASP A 52 21.20 13.01 -3.03
N ARG A 53 20.95 14.30 -2.79
CA ARG A 53 19.84 14.75 -1.95
C ARG A 53 18.47 14.38 -2.54
N ALA A 54 18.31 14.48 -3.86
CA ALA A 54 17.08 14.08 -4.53
C ALA A 54 16.90 12.56 -4.50
N PHE A 55 17.97 11.80 -4.70
CA PHE A 55 17.98 10.35 -4.58
C PHE A 55 17.56 9.90 -3.17
N GLU A 56 18.16 10.47 -2.13
CA GLU A 56 17.83 10.17 -0.74
C GLU A 56 16.35 10.46 -0.44
N ALA A 57 15.84 11.62 -0.84
CA ALA A 57 14.45 11.99 -0.64
C ALA A 57 13.48 11.04 -1.37
N LEU A 58 13.79 10.65 -2.61
CA LEU A 58 12.96 9.73 -3.40
C LEU A 58 12.96 8.32 -2.83
N VAL A 59 14.11 7.81 -2.38
CA VAL A 59 14.21 6.51 -1.72
C VAL A 59 13.43 6.51 -0.41
N HIS A 60 13.61 7.56 0.41
CA HIS A 60 12.86 7.71 1.66
C HIS A 60 11.35 7.70 1.39
N TYR A 61 10.89 8.51 0.44
CA TYR A 61 9.48 8.58 0.06
C TYR A 61 8.93 7.23 -0.42
N ALA A 62 9.64 6.54 -1.33
CA ALA A 62 9.21 5.23 -1.83
C ALA A 62 9.10 4.18 -0.72
N CYS A 63 10.05 4.18 0.23
CA CYS A 63 10.02 3.30 1.39
C CYS A 63 8.86 3.64 2.34
N SER A 64 8.59 4.93 2.60
CA SER A 64 7.45 5.34 3.44
C SER A 64 6.12 4.83 2.87
N ILE A 65 5.89 5.02 1.57
CA ILE A 65 4.68 4.55 0.88
C ILE A 65 4.57 3.01 0.94
N PHE A 66 5.68 2.29 0.76
CA PHE A 66 5.67 0.83 0.87
C PHE A 66 5.27 0.38 2.29
N ILE A 67 5.86 0.96 3.32
CA ILE A 67 5.56 0.63 4.72
C ILE A 67 4.11 0.94 5.05
N GLU A 68 3.61 2.11 4.65
CA GLU A 68 2.21 2.52 4.88
C GLU A 68 1.24 1.50 4.27
N ASN A 69 1.47 1.10 3.02
CA ASN A 69 0.64 0.11 2.32
C ASN A 69 0.72 -1.29 2.97
N GLU A 70 1.90 -1.72 3.45
CA GLU A 70 2.05 -3.00 4.14
C GLU A 70 1.34 -3.01 5.48
N VAL A 71 1.39 -1.90 6.22
CA VAL A 71 0.68 -1.74 7.50
C VAL A 71 -0.82 -1.70 7.26
N GLU A 72 -1.31 -0.92 6.28
CA GLU A 72 -2.73 -0.87 5.91
C GLU A 72 -3.26 -2.28 5.61
N ALA A 73 -2.54 -3.05 4.77
CA ALA A 73 -2.94 -4.40 4.40
C ALA A 73 -3.04 -5.34 5.63
N ARG A 74 -2.07 -5.29 6.54
CA ARG A 74 -2.10 -6.12 7.77
C ARG A 74 -3.24 -5.73 8.70
N VAL A 75 -3.47 -4.43 8.89
CA VAL A 75 -4.57 -3.93 9.71
C VAL A 75 -5.91 -4.35 9.11
N GLN A 76 -6.08 -4.20 7.79
CA GLN A 76 -7.27 -4.64 7.08
C GLN A 76 -7.56 -6.13 7.31
N THR A 77 -6.57 -7.00 7.12
CA THR A 77 -6.73 -8.45 7.36
C THR A 77 -7.16 -8.76 8.78
N VAL A 78 -6.55 -8.12 9.78
CA VAL A 78 -6.91 -8.35 11.19
C VAL A 78 -8.34 -7.88 11.49
N VAL A 79 -8.75 -6.74 10.94
CA VAL A 79 -10.11 -6.20 11.11
C VAL A 79 -11.13 -7.11 10.44
N GLU A 80 -10.88 -7.54 9.21
CA GLU A 80 -11.75 -8.47 8.48
C GLU A 80 -11.92 -9.78 9.25
N GLN A 81 -10.83 -10.36 9.76
CA GLN A 81 -10.89 -11.57 10.57
C GLN A 81 -11.72 -11.38 11.84
N LYS A 82 -11.51 -10.28 12.57
CA LYS A 82 -12.30 -9.99 13.79
C LYS A 82 -13.78 -9.82 13.50
N ILE A 83 -14.14 -9.26 12.34
CA ILE A 83 -15.53 -9.14 11.91
C ILE A 83 -16.12 -10.53 11.66
N ILE A 84 -15.40 -11.40 10.95
CA ILE A 84 -15.80 -12.79 10.71
C ILE A 84 -16.01 -13.53 12.03
N ASP A 85 -15.02 -13.51 12.93
CA ASP A 85 -15.09 -14.18 14.24
C ASP A 85 -16.29 -13.68 15.06
N PHE A 86 -16.58 -12.38 15.02
CA PHE A 86 -17.73 -11.79 15.70
C PHE A 86 -19.05 -12.34 15.14
N TRP A 87 -19.19 -12.41 13.82
CA TRP A 87 -20.40 -12.94 13.19
C TRP A 87 -20.58 -14.43 13.45
N GLU A 88 -19.52 -15.22 13.39
CA GLU A 88 -19.54 -16.65 13.72
C GLU A 88 -19.97 -16.87 15.17
N SER A 89 -19.43 -16.09 16.11
CA SER A 89 -19.83 -16.12 17.52
C SER A 89 -21.32 -15.82 17.71
N LYS A 90 -21.83 -14.77 17.03
CA LYS A 90 -23.26 -14.39 17.12
C LYS A 90 -24.18 -15.43 16.50
N LEU A 91 -23.79 -16.01 15.36
CA LEU A 91 -24.55 -17.05 14.69
C LEU A 91 -24.62 -18.32 15.54
N SER A 92 -23.48 -18.75 16.09
CA SER A 92 -23.40 -19.90 17.00
C SER A 92 -24.33 -19.73 18.20
N PHE A 93 -24.26 -18.58 18.87
CA PHE A 93 -25.13 -18.25 19.99
C PHE A 93 -26.62 -18.26 19.62
N ALA A 94 -26.98 -17.73 18.44
CA ALA A 94 -28.36 -17.73 17.97
C ALA A 94 -28.90 -19.14 17.70
N ILE A 95 -28.06 -20.02 17.14
CA ILE A 95 -28.40 -21.43 16.87
C ILE A 95 -28.59 -22.20 18.18
N GLU A 96 -27.67 -22.06 19.14
CA GLU A 96 -27.76 -22.72 20.46
C GLU A 96 -29.06 -22.33 21.18
N LYS A 97 -29.40 -21.04 21.19
CA LYS A 97 -30.63 -20.53 21.81
C LYS A 97 -31.91 -21.06 21.15
N TYR A 98 -31.89 -21.30 19.84
CA TYR A 98 -33.04 -21.85 19.12
C TYR A 98 -33.25 -23.34 19.46
N LEU A 99 -32.17 -24.10 19.61
CA LEU A 99 -32.22 -25.52 19.94
C LEU A 99 -32.61 -25.81 21.40
N THR A 100 -32.31 -24.89 22.34
CA THR A 100 -32.65 -25.06 23.76
C THR A 100 -34.07 -24.60 24.13
N ASN A 101 -34.75 -23.84 23.28
CA ASN A 101 -36.12 -23.37 23.48
C ASN A 101 -37.18 -24.30 22.84
N LYS A 102 -36.81 -25.53 22.50
CA LYS A 102 -37.66 -26.55 21.89
C LYS A 102 -37.78 -27.75 22.81
#